data_AF-A0A955V754-F1
#
_entry.id   AF-A0A955V754-F1
#
_cell.length_a   1.000
_cell.length_b   1.000
_cell.length_c   1.000
_cell.angle_alpha   90.00
_cell.angle_beta   90.00
_cell.angle_gamma   90.00
#
_symmetry.space_group_name_H-M   'P 1'
#
loop_
_entity.id
_entity.type
_entity.pdbx_description
1 polymer ?
#
loop_
_entity_poly.entity_id
_entity_poly.type
_entity_poly.pdbx_seq_one_letter_code
_entity_poly.pdbx_strand_id
1 'polypeptide(L)' 'QFLSQNTYTAKQFTGVEGSTVSVKETIESFQMICRGDVDHIPEQAFYMKGGIDEVVEAAKGLA' A
#
# COMPACT_ATOMS: atom_id res chain seq x y z
N GLN A 1 5.22 2.30 -7.21
CA GLN A 1 3.96 2.87 -6.68
C GLN A 1 3.87 2.86 -5.15
N PHE A 2 4.43 1.84 -4.47
CA PHE A 2 4.29 1.66 -3.01
C PHE A 2 4.90 2.74 -2.09
N LEU A 3 5.77 3.62 -2.60
CA LEU A 3 6.26 4.78 -1.83
C LEU A 3 5.19 5.87 -1.67
N SER A 4 4.09 5.80 -2.41
CA SER A 4 2.95 6.70 -2.26
C SER A 4 2.01 6.20 -1.16
N GLN A 5 1.47 7.13 -0.38
CA GLN A 5 0.58 6.84 0.74
C GLN A 5 -0.59 7.82 0.76
N ASN A 6 -1.76 7.36 1.19
CA ASN A 6 -2.89 8.18 1.59
C ASN A 6 -2.53 9.04 2.82
N THR A 7 -2.45 10.36 2.62
CA THR A 7 -2.14 11.30 3.71
C THR A 7 -3.42 11.90 4.30
N TYR A 8 -3.40 12.16 5.61
CA TYR A 8 -4.55 12.73 6.33
C TYR A 8 -5.05 14.05 5.73
N THR A 9 -4.13 14.92 5.29
CA THR A 9 -4.46 16.21 4.69
C THR A 9 -5.12 16.08 3.31
N ALA A 10 -4.79 15.02 2.56
CA ALA A 10 -5.31 14.80 1.22
C ALA A 10 -6.73 14.21 1.17
N LYS A 11 -7.30 13.82 2.31
CA LYS A 11 -8.67 13.26 2.40
C LYS A 11 -9.72 14.16 1.74
N GLN A 12 -9.60 15.47 1.90
CA GLN A 12 -10.54 16.44 1.31
C GLN A 12 -10.55 16.43 -0.23
N PHE A 13 -9.46 16.01 -0.87
CA PHE A 13 -9.31 15.99 -2.32
C PHE A 13 -9.55 14.59 -2.91
N THR A 14 -9.18 13.56 -2.16
CA THR A 14 -9.17 12.16 -2.65
C THR A 14 -10.36 11.34 -2.16
N GLY A 15 -11.03 11.77 -1.08
CA GLY A 15 -12.07 10.99 -0.41
C GLY A 15 -11.54 9.77 0.37
N VAL A 16 -10.23 9.52 0.34
CA VAL A 16 -9.59 8.38 1.01
C VAL A 16 -9.08 8.82 2.38
N GLU A 17 -9.39 8.04 3.42
CA GLU A 17 -8.84 8.27 4.76
C GLU A 17 -7.32 8.14 4.74
N GLY A 18 -6.63 9.00 5.49
CA GLY A 18 -5.18 8.87 5.66
C GLY A 18 -4.83 7.67 6.53
N SER A 19 -3.62 7.14 6.35
CA SER A 19 -3.10 6.03 7.15
C SER A 19 -1.84 6.45 7.92
N THR A 20 -1.55 5.71 8.99
CA THR A 20 -0.24 5.72 9.65
C THR A 20 0.28 4.29 9.58
N VAL A 21 1.54 4.15 9.17
CA VAL A 21 2.21 2.85 9.06
C VAL A 21 3.38 2.87 10.02
N SER A 22 3.51 1.85 10.86
CA SER A 22 4.63 1.78 11.79
C SER A 22 5.93 1.47 11.04
N VAL A 23 7.07 1.92 11.57
CA VAL A 23 8.40 1.63 10.98
C VAL A 23 8.61 0.12 10.80
N LYS A 24 8.13 -0.69 11.75
CA LYS A 24 8.22 -2.14 11.68
C LYS A 24 7.47 -2.69 10.46
N GLU A 25 6.21 -2.30 10.27
CA GLU A 25 5.40 -2.73 9.14
C GLU A 25 5.96 -2.24 7.81
N THR A 26 6.52 -1.02 7.76
CA THR A 26 7.19 -0.50 6.57
C THR A 26 8.37 -1.39 6.20
N ILE A 27 9.24 -1.74 7.15
CA ILE A 27 10.40 -2.60 6.89
C ILE A 27 9.95 -3.99 6.39
N GLU A 28 8.97 -4.60 7.04
CA GLU A 28 8.43 -5.91 6.65
C GLU A 28 7.83 -5.87 5.23
N SER A 29 7.03 -4.85 4.92
CA SER A 29 6.41 -4.66 3.60
C SER A 29 7.47 -4.51 2.49
N PHE A 30 8.49 -3.69 2.71
CA PHE A 30 9.58 -3.51 1.74
C PHE A 30 10.44 -4.77 1.59
N GLN A 31 10.66 -5.53 2.68
CA GLN A 31 11.38 -6.81 2.59
C GLN A 31 10.63 -7.81 1.72
N MET A 32 9.30 -7.92 1.86
CA MET A 32 8.47 -8.80 1.02
C MET A 32 8.56 -8.40 -0.46
N ILE A 33 8.46 -7.10 -0.76
CA ILE A 33 8.60 -6.58 -2.13
C ILE A 33 9.99 -6.92 -2.69
N CYS A 34 11.07 -6.65 -1.94
CA CYS A 34 12.43 -6.92 -2.41
C CYS A 34 12.76 -8.41 -2.57
N ARG A 35 12.05 -9.30 -1.85
CA ARG A 35 12.18 -10.76 -2.00
C ARG A 35 11.39 -11.32 -3.17
N GLY A 36 10.46 -10.53 -3.74
CA GLY A 36 9.55 -10.97 -4.78
C GLY A 36 8.32 -11.73 -4.26
N ASP A 37 8.06 -11.70 -2.94
CA ASP A 37 6.97 -12.46 -2.30
C ASP A 37 5.58 -12.01 -2.83
N VAL A 38 5.50 -10.79 -3.34
CA VAL A 38 4.27 -10.14 -3.82
C VAL A 38 4.29 -9.81 -5.32
N ASP A 39 5.19 -10.40 -6.11
CA ASP A 39 5.32 -10.11 -7.55
C ASP A 39 4.09 -10.51 -8.38
N HIS A 40 3.24 -11.40 -7.82
CA HIS A 40 1.98 -11.80 -8.43
C HIS A 40 0.89 -10.72 -8.32
N ILE A 41 1.10 -9.66 -7.53
CA ILE A 41 0.12 -8.60 -7.33
C ILE A 41 0.27 -7.53 -8.43
N PRO A 42 -0.83 -7.09 -9.08
CA PRO A 42 -0.78 -6.01 -10.07
C PRO A 42 -0.22 -4.71 -9.51
N GLU A 43 0.56 -3.98 -10.31
CA GLU A 43 1.22 -2.74 -9.87
C GLU A 43 0.22 -1.71 -9.32
N GLN A 44 -1.00 -1.62 -9.89
CA GLN A 44 -2.03 -0.68 -9.45
C GLN A 44 -2.45 -0.88 -7.99
N ALA A 45 -2.33 -2.11 -7.45
CA ALA A 45 -2.69 -2.38 -6.07
C ALA A 45 -1.77 -1.65 -5.07
N PHE A 46 -0.56 -1.27 -5.50
CA PHE A 46 0.44 -0.58 -4.67
C PHE A 46 0.30 0.94 -4.65
N TYR A 47 -0.68 1.51 -5.35
CA TYR A 47 -0.87 2.97 -5.41
C TYR A 47 -1.66 3.49 -4.19
N MET A 48 -1.11 4.53 -3.55
CA MET A 48 -1.71 5.23 -2.41
C MET A 48 -2.15 4.31 -1.27
N LYS A 49 -1.29 3.36 -0.89
CA LYS A 49 -1.53 2.42 0.20
C LYS A 49 -0.66 2.74 1.40
N GLY A 50 -1.16 2.41 2.58
CA GLY A 50 -0.38 2.41 3.81
C GLY A 50 0.57 1.21 3.87
N GLY A 51 0.05 0.09 4.36
CA GLY A 51 0.80 -1.16 4.52
C GLY A 51 0.56 -2.17 3.40
N ILE A 52 1.29 -3.29 3.44
CA ILE A 52 1.13 -4.39 2.48
C ILE A 52 -0.25 -5.06 2.54
N ASP A 53 -0.90 -5.05 3.71
CA ASP A 53 -2.25 -5.62 3.86
C ASP A 53 -3.27 -4.87 2.98
N GLU A 54 -3.18 -3.54 2.90
CA GLU A 54 -4.04 -2.75 2.02
C GLU A 54 -3.77 -3.02 0.54
N VAL A 55 -2.53 -3.38 0.19
CA VAL A 55 -2.16 -3.81 -1.17
C VAL A 55 -2.81 -5.15 -1.49
N VAL A 56 -2.73 -6.11 -0.57
CA VAL A 56 -3.32 -7.45 -0.74
C VAL A 56 -4.85 -7.35 -0.86
N GLU A 57 -5.51 -6.52 -0.04
CA GLU A 57 -6.94 -6.29 -0.17
C GLU A 57 -7.31 -5.58 -1.48
N ALA A 58 -6.52 -4.60 -1.91
CA ALA A 58 -6.75 -3.93 -3.20
C ALA A 58 -6.57 -4.88 -4.39
N ALA A 59 -5.63 -5.84 -4.30
CA ALA A 59 -5.39 -6.84 -5.32
C ALA A 59 -6.61 -7.74 -5.55
N LYS A 60 -7.37 -8.07 -4.50
CA LYS A 60 -8.61 -8.87 -4.62
C LYS A 60 -9.69 -8.18 -5.45
N GLY A 61 -9.72 -6.84 -5.45
CA GLY A 61 -10.68 -6.05 -6.22
C GLY A 61 -10.27 -5.82 -7.68
N LEU A 62 -9.06 -6.22 -8.07
CA LEU A 62 -8.51 -6.08 -9.42
C LEU A 62 -8.47 -7.42 -10.19
N ALA A 63 -8.95 -8.51 -9.56
CA ALA A 63 -9.05 -9.85 -10.14
C ALA A 63 -10.32 -10.03 -10.98
#